data_AF-A0A5C1AFQ9-F1
#
_entry.id   AF-A0A5C1AFQ9-F1
#
_cell.length_a   1.000
_cell.length_b   1.000
_cell.length_c   1.000
_cell.angle_alpha   90.00
_cell.angle_beta   90.00
_cell.angle_gamma   90.00
#
_symmetry.space_group_name_H-M   'P 1'
#
loop_
_entity.id
_entity.type
_entity.pdbx_description
1 polymer ?
#
loop_
_entity_poly.entity_id
_entity_poly.type
_entity_poly.pdbx_seq_one_letter_code
_entity_poly.pdbx_strand_id
1 'polypeptide(L)' 'MDQDRREQLISALIAKGATKPCARCEFQHFEIVAEANIVIQAEGAILPTVVVACTHCGFISQYALGILGIPPEI' A
#
# COMPACT_ATOMS: atom_id res chain seq x y z
N MET A 1 -2.53 2.50 12.92
CA MET A 1 -3.12 1.35 12.21
C MET A 1 -3.06 0.17 13.15
N ASP A 2 -4.22 -0.42 13.44
CA ASP A 2 -4.32 -1.64 14.23
C ASP A 2 -3.87 -2.87 13.44
N GLN A 3 -3.79 -4.02 14.14
CA GLN A 3 -3.31 -5.26 13.57
C GLN A 3 -4.27 -5.85 12.53
N ASP A 4 -5.59 -5.76 12.76
CA ASP A 4 -6.60 -6.32 11.85
C ASP A 4 -6.59 -5.56 10.51
N ARG A 5 -6.49 -4.23 10.57
CA ARG A 5 -6.37 -3.37 9.38
C ARG A 5 -5.11 -3.68 8.58
N ARG A 6 -3.99 -3.88 9.28
CA ARG A 6 -2.72 -4.28 8.65
C ARG A 6 -2.84 -5.63 7.93
N GLU A 7 -3.41 -6.63 8.58
CA GLU A 7 -3.59 -7.98 8.01
C GLU A 7 -4.53 -7.96 6.78
N GLN A 8 -5.59 -7.14 6.84
CA GLN A 8 -6.50 -6.93 5.71
C GLN A 8 -5.76 -6.37 4.49
N LEU A 9 -4.95 -5.33 4.68
CA LEU A 9 -4.17 -4.70 3.61
C LEU A 9 -3.13 -5.65 3.02
N ILE A 10 -2.40 -6.40 3.86
CA ILE A 10 -1.45 -7.42 3.41
C ILE A 10 -2.15 -8.47 2.55
N SER A 11 -3.29 -8.98 3.02
CA SER A 11 -4.07 -10.00 2.31
C SER A 11 -4.55 -9.50 0.95
N ALA A 12 -5.03 -8.26 0.86
CA ALA A 12 -5.47 -7.67 -0.41
C ALA A 12 -4.31 -7.44 -1.39
N LEU A 13 -3.15 -6.99 -0.90
CA LEU A 13 -1.95 -6.83 -1.72
C LEU A 13 -1.49 -8.17 -2.32
N ILE A 14 -1.43 -9.22 -1.50
CA ILE A 14 -1.06 -10.57 -1.95
C ILE A 14 -2.07 -11.09 -2.98
N ALA A 15 -3.37 -10.93 -2.73
CA ALA A 15 -4.43 -11.35 -3.66
C ALA A 15 -4.37 -10.62 -5.01
N LYS A 16 -3.79 -9.41 -5.06
CA LYS A 16 -3.57 -8.62 -6.29
C LYS A 16 -2.22 -8.89 -6.96
N GLY A 17 -1.48 -9.89 -6.50
CA GLY A 17 -0.24 -10.34 -7.14
C GLY A 17 1.01 -9.59 -6.69
N ALA A 18 1.03 -8.99 -5.49
CA ALA A 18 2.23 -8.41 -4.88
C ALA A 18 3.25 -9.49 -4.42
N THR A 19 3.61 -10.41 -5.31
CA THR A 19 4.53 -11.54 -5.07
C THR A 19 6.01 -11.17 -5.22
N LYS A 20 6.30 -10.02 -5.83
CA LYS A 20 7.62 -9.37 -5.85
C LYS A 20 7.49 -7.90 -5.38
N PRO A 21 7.21 -7.68 -4.09
CA PRO A 21 6.76 -6.39 -3.58
C PRO A 21 7.82 -5.28 -3.71
N CYS A 22 9.10 -5.63 -3.66
CA CYS A 22 10.16 -4.66 -3.90
C CYS A 22 10.54 -4.60 -5.39
N ALA A 23 10.05 -3.58 -6.09
CA ALA A 23 10.41 -3.31 -7.49
C ALA A 23 11.90 -2.96 -7.71
N ARG A 24 12.66 -2.69 -6.63
CA ARG A 24 14.08 -2.29 -6.72
C ARG A 24 15.06 -3.45 -6.54
N CYS A 25 14.88 -4.28 -5.52
CA CYS A 25 15.83 -5.35 -5.18
C CYS A 25 15.20 -6.74 -5.13
N GLU A 26 13.94 -6.87 -5.55
CA GLU A 26 13.16 -8.11 -5.62
C GLU A 26 12.97 -8.85 -4.29
N PHE A 27 13.37 -8.22 -3.17
CA PHE A 27 13.15 -8.78 -1.85
C PHE A 27 11.65 -8.94 -1.55
N GLN A 28 11.29 -10.08 -0.98
CA GLN A 28 9.89 -10.51 -0.85
C GLN A 28 9.19 -10.01 0.41
N HIS A 29 9.94 -9.48 1.38
CA HIS A 29 9.34 -8.91 2.58
C HIS A 29 9.18 -7.40 2.46
N PHE A 30 8.01 -6.96 2.88
CA PHE A 30 7.63 -5.56 2.97
C PHE A 30 6.83 -5.33 4.25
N GLU A 31 6.76 -4.08 4.64
CA GLU A 31 6.01 -3.62 5.79
C GLU A 31 5.06 -2.52 5.34
N ILE A 32 3.85 -2.51 5.90
CA ILE A 32 2.93 -1.39 5.75
C ILE A 32 3.35 -0.30 6.72
N VAL A 33 3.64 0.87 6.18
CA VAL A 33 4.21 1.99 6.93
C VAL A 33 3.14 3.02 7.28
N ALA A 34 2.23 3.31 6.36
CA ALA A 34 1.19 4.32 6.54
C ALA A 34 0.03 4.12 5.55
N GLU A 35 -1.11 4.70 5.86
CA GLU A 35 -2.11 5.10 4.87
C GLU A 35 -1.95 6.60 4.60
N ALA A 36 -2.15 7.03 3.36
CA ALA A 36 -1.96 8.40 2.93
C ALA A 36 -2.99 8.80 1.88
N ASN A 37 -3.35 10.08 1.86
CA ASN A 37 -4.21 10.67 0.86
C ASN A 37 -3.35 11.42 -0.16
N ILE A 38 -3.31 10.93 -1.40
CA ILE A 38 -2.66 11.62 -2.51
C ILE A 38 -3.67 12.58 -3.13
N VAL A 39 -3.36 13.87 -3.11
CA VAL A 39 -4.21 14.90 -3.74
C VAL A 39 -3.86 15.01 -5.22
N ILE A 40 -4.82 14.70 -6.09
CA ILE A 40 -4.70 14.90 -7.54
C ILE A 40 -5.26 16.28 -7.85
N GLN A 41 -4.39 17.30 -7.76
CA GLN A 41 -4.79 18.72 -7.85
C GLN A 41 -5.57 19.06 -9.12
N ALA A 42 -5.16 18.50 -10.27
CA ALA A 42 -5.80 18.76 -11.56
C ALA A 42 -7.27 18.27 -11.61
N GLU A 43 -7.62 17.29 -10.79
CA GLU A 43 -8.95 16.66 -10.78
C GLU A 43 -9.77 17.07 -9.55
N GLY A 44 -9.18 17.83 -8.62
CA GLY A 44 -9.79 18.10 -7.32
C GLY A 44 -10.11 16.82 -6.53
N ALA A 45 -9.41 15.73 -6.82
CA ALA A 45 -9.70 14.40 -6.29
C ALA A 45 -8.69 14.01 -5.21
N ILE A 46 -9.15 13.21 -4.25
CA ILE A 46 -8.30 12.57 -3.25
C ILE A 46 -8.24 11.09 -3.59
N LEU A 47 -7.03 10.55 -3.70
CA LEU A 47 -6.76 9.15 -3.89
C LEU A 47 -6.23 8.55 -2.57
N PRO A 48 -7.04 7.80 -1.82
CA PRO A 48 -6.58 7.09 -0.64
C PRO A 48 -5.64 5.97 -1.03
N THR A 49 -4.52 5.86 -0.33
CA THR A 49 -3.44 4.94 -0.65
C THR A 49 -2.85 4.29 0.60
N VAL A 50 -2.30 3.10 0.42
CA VAL A 50 -1.43 2.46 1.40
C VAL A 50 0.02 2.59 0.93
N VAL A 51 0.91 2.90 1.88
CA VAL A 51 2.35 3.03 1.68
C VAL A 51 3.02 1.79 2.25
N VAL A 52 3.80 1.10 1.40
CA VAL A 52 4.59 -0.06 1.81
C VAL A 52 6.07 0.19 1.59
N ALA A 53 6.90 -0.32 2.49
CA ALA A 53 8.35 -0.24 2.40
C ALA A 53 9.00 -1.62 2.40
N CYS A 54 10.00 -1.79 1.54
CA CYS A 54 10.88 -2.95 1.58
C CYS A 54 11.76 -2.90 2.84
N THR A 55 11.73 -3.95 3.65
CA THR A 55 12.50 -4.04 4.90
C THR A 55 14.00 -4.29 4.68
N HIS A 56 14.41 -4.58 3.45
CA HIS A 56 15.82 -4.79 3.09
C HIS A 56 16.50 -3.51 2.58
N CYS A 57 15.94 -2.90 1.52
CA CYS A 57 16.58 -1.74 0.89
C CYS A 57 15.93 -0.39 1.22
N GLY A 58 14.71 -0.38 1.77
CA GLY A 58 13.95 0.84 2.04
C GLY A 58 13.23 1.43 0.81
N PHE A 59 13.06 0.66 -0.27
CA PHE A 59 12.21 1.10 -1.39
C PHE A 59 10.76 1.27 -0.93
N ILE A 60 10.12 2.37 -1.31
CA ILE A 60 8.74 2.69 -0.94
C ILE A 60 7.86 2.61 -2.20
N SER A 61 6.70 1.98 -2.07
CA SER A 61 5.66 1.98 -3.10
C SER A 61 4.30 2.33 -2.48
N GLN A 62 3.41 2.85 -3.31
CA GLN A 62 2.11 3.38 -2.92
C GLN A 62 1.04 2.69 -3.77
N TYR A 63 -0.02 2.19 -3.13
CA TYR A 63 -1.11 1.49 -3.81
C TYR A 63 -2.44 2.15 -3.45
N ALA A 64 -3.27 2.43 -4.45
CA ALA A 64 -4.62 2.95 -4.23
C ALA A 64 -5.48 1.93 -3.47
N LEU A 65 -6.12 2.35 -2.37
CA LEU A 65 -6.99 1.45 -1.60
C LEU A 65 -8.18 0.96 -2.44
N GLY A 66 -8.70 1.81 -3.34
CA GLY A 66 -9.79 1.45 -4.24
C GLY A 66 -9.50 0.24 -5.13
N ILE A 67 -8.29 0.11 -5.68
CA ILE A 67 -7.94 -1.05 -6.53
C ILE A 67 -7.74 -2.33 -5.71
N LEU A 68 -7.42 -2.19 -4.43
CA LEU A 68 -7.32 -3.28 -3.45
C LEU A 68 -8.70 -3.72 -2.94
N GLY A 69 -9.78 -2.99 -3.27
CA GLY A 69 -11.13 -3.27 -2.76
C GLY A 69 -11.28 -2.94 -1.27
N ILE A 70 -10.42 -2.08 -0.75
CA ILE A 70 -10.40 -1.69 0.67
C ILE A 70 -10.92 -0.26 0.78
N PRO A 71 -11.91 0.01 1.66
CA PRO A 71 -12.34 1.37 1.93
C PRO A 71 -11.27 2.12 2.77
N PRO A 72 -11.09 3.43 2.57
CA PRO A 72 -10.23 4.25 3.42
C PRO A 72 -10.74 4.26 4.87
N GLU A 73 -9.83 4.32 5.84
CA GLU A 73 -10.20 4.72 7.20
C GLU A 73 -10.67 6.18 7.20
N ILE A 74 -11.80 6.44 7.86
CA ILE A 74 -12.44 7.76 7.96
C ILE A 74 -11.88 8.51 9.17
#